data_AF-A0A1A7RD61-F1
#
_entry.id   AF-A0A1A7RD61-F1
#
_cell.length_a   1.000
_cell.length_b   1.000
_cell.length_c   1.000
_cell.angle_alpha   90.00
_cell.angle_beta   90.00
_cell.angle_gamma   90.00
#
_symmetry.space_group_name_H-M   'P 1'
#
loop_
_entity.id
_entity.type
_entity.pdbx_description
1 polymer ?
#
loop_
_entity_poly.entity_id
_entity_poly.type
_entity_poly.pdbx_seq_one_letter_code
_entity_poly.pdbx_strand_id
1 'polypeptide(L)'
;MLQDKKQAELLKNTQKAYFKAVFGTPYIAHIIAVALVAVSLILAVFISYDGLFTTAASEGMTNYHRWLYDVFVFVGIAMGPVLYILMRLQLRERGGRQAWREYTRAHAQFKMNRYHKAQAEGKKTLLNSWVSEAAVFIMIIAVFILMYSVITPNESDRRSDFWIQTWWPINAVLIGLIYYGIFCLYIRLFAVMEVESQYQLLQTQEQRTLRKK
;
A
#
# COMPACT_ATOMS: atom_id res chain seq x y z
N MET A 1 -17.66 -0.55 -18.21
CA MET A 1 -18.00 -1.61 -17.23
C MET A 1 -17.31 -2.95 -17.51
N LEU A 2 -17.52 -3.62 -18.66
CA LEU A 2 -16.91 -4.95 -18.91
C LEU A 2 -15.37 -4.88 -19.06
N GLN A 3 -14.86 -3.85 -19.74
CA GLN A 3 -13.44 -3.63 -19.94
C GLN A 3 -12.71 -3.25 -18.63
N ASP A 4 -13.34 -2.40 -17.80
CA ASP A 4 -12.79 -2.01 -16.49
C ASP A 4 -12.65 -3.23 -15.55
N LYS A 5 -13.64 -4.13 -15.54
CA LYS A 5 -13.61 -5.37 -14.75
C LYS A 5 -12.47 -6.29 -15.20
N LYS A 6 -12.32 -6.50 -16.52
CA LYS A 6 -11.22 -7.31 -17.07
C LYS A 6 -9.84 -6.74 -16.72
N GLN A 7 -9.69 -5.41 -16.74
CA GLN A 7 -8.43 -4.78 -16.32
C GLN A 7 -8.15 -4.91 -14.84
N ALA A 8 -9.16 -4.70 -13.98
CA ALA A 8 -9.01 -4.89 -12.54
C ALA A 8 -8.61 -6.34 -12.20
N GLU A 9 -9.20 -7.31 -12.89
CA GLU A 9 -8.85 -8.72 -12.75
C GLU A 9 -7.43 -9.03 -13.23
N LEU A 10 -7.02 -8.46 -14.37
CA LEU A 10 -5.64 -8.57 -14.86
C LEU A 10 -4.64 -8.04 -13.84
N LEU A 11 -4.87 -6.84 -13.30
CA LEU A 11 -4.01 -6.24 -12.27
C LEU A 11 -3.93 -7.12 -11.01
N LYS A 12 -5.08 -7.64 -10.56
CA LYS A 12 -5.13 -8.54 -9.40
C LYS A 12 -4.35 -9.83 -9.65
N ASN A 13 -4.44 -10.40 -10.85
CA ASN A 13 -3.77 -11.65 -11.21
C ASN A 13 -2.26 -11.45 -11.34
N THR A 14 -1.80 -10.38 -11.98
CA THR A 14 -0.36 -10.08 -12.08
C THR A 14 0.24 -9.70 -10.74
N GLN A 15 -0.50 -9.00 -9.87
CA GLN A 15 -0.08 -8.74 -8.49
C GLN A 15 0.07 -10.04 -7.69
N LYS A 16 -0.91 -10.95 -7.76
CA LYS A 16 -0.81 -12.27 -7.10
C LYS A 16 0.34 -13.11 -7.63
N ALA A 17 0.56 -13.12 -8.95
CA ALA A 17 1.66 -13.83 -9.58
C ALA A 17 3.01 -13.26 -9.11
N TYR A 18 3.14 -11.93 -9.07
CA TYR A 18 4.31 -11.25 -8.53
C TYR A 18 4.53 -11.58 -7.05
N PHE A 19 3.50 -11.53 -6.22
CA PHE A 19 3.61 -11.88 -4.80
C PHE A 19 4.04 -13.33 -4.60
N LYS A 20 3.48 -14.26 -5.37
CA LYS A 20 3.90 -15.66 -5.34
C LYS A 20 5.36 -15.84 -5.77
N ALA A 21 5.80 -15.13 -6.80
CA ALA A 21 7.17 -15.22 -7.30
C ALA A 21 8.20 -14.63 -6.32
N VAL A 22 7.88 -13.54 -5.62
CA VAL A 22 8.82 -12.85 -4.72
C VAL A 22 8.77 -13.39 -3.29
N PHE A 23 7.59 -13.77 -2.81
CA PHE A 23 7.37 -14.12 -1.40
C PHE A 23 6.88 -15.56 -1.20
N GLY A 24 6.82 -16.37 -2.26
CA GLY A 24 6.36 -17.76 -2.21
C GLY A 24 4.85 -17.94 -2.10
N THR A 25 4.08 -16.86 -1.85
CA THR A 25 2.61 -16.93 -1.68
C THR A 25 1.90 -15.71 -2.28
N PRO A 26 0.75 -15.90 -2.96
CA PRO A 26 -0.04 -14.78 -3.49
C PRO A 26 -0.76 -13.97 -2.39
N TYR A 27 -0.77 -14.47 -1.14
CA TYR A 27 -1.49 -13.86 -0.02
C TYR A 27 -0.56 -13.15 0.99
N ILE A 28 0.71 -12.93 0.64
CA ILE A 28 1.72 -12.41 1.57
C ILE A 28 1.29 -11.14 2.30
N ALA A 29 0.67 -10.18 1.61
CA ALA A 29 0.21 -8.93 2.20
C ALA A 29 -0.86 -9.16 3.29
N HIS A 30 -1.75 -10.14 3.09
CA HIS A 30 -2.76 -10.51 4.10
C HIS A 30 -2.11 -11.23 5.28
N ILE A 31 -1.18 -12.15 4.99
CA ILE A 31 -0.46 -12.90 6.03
C ILE A 31 0.31 -11.93 6.94
N ILE A 32 1.05 -10.99 6.36
CA ILE A 32 1.78 -9.96 7.11
C ILE A 32 0.82 -9.10 7.92
N ALA A 33 -0.27 -8.60 7.33
CA ALA A 33 -1.23 -7.78 8.05
C ALA A 33 -1.83 -8.51 9.27
N VAL A 34 -2.26 -9.76 9.09
CA VAL A 34 -2.81 -10.59 10.18
C VAL A 34 -1.75 -10.91 11.22
N ALA A 35 -0.53 -11.29 10.80
CA ALA A 35 0.56 -11.61 11.70
C ALA A 35 0.96 -10.41 12.57
N LEU A 36 1.03 -9.21 11.99
CA LEU A 36 1.40 -8.00 12.73
C LEU A 36 0.32 -7.60 13.74
N VAL A 37 -0.96 -7.68 13.35
CA VAL A 37 -2.07 -7.46 14.30
C VAL A 37 -2.00 -8.49 15.43
N ALA A 38 -1.79 -9.77 15.10
CA ALA A 38 -1.67 -10.83 16.11
C ALA A 38 -0.50 -10.57 17.07
N VAL A 39 0.66 -10.14 16.56
CA VAL A 39 1.82 -9.76 17.38
C VAL A 39 1.46 -8.62 18.33
N SER A 40 0.82 -7.55 17.85
CA SER A 40 0.36 -6.45 18.71
C SER A 40 -0.57 -6.93 19.82
N LEU A 41 -1.51 -7.84 19.51
CA LEU A 41 -2.45 -8.37 20.49
C LEU A 41 -1.77 -9.28 21.52
N ILE A 42 -0.83 -10.13 21.09
CA ILE A 42 -0.04 -10.96 22.00
C ILE A 42 0.75 -10.07 22.95
N LEU A 43 1.44 -9.05 22.43
CA LEU A 43 2.20 -8.12 23.26
C LEU A 43 1.29 -7.37 24.25
N ALA A 44 0.09 -6.97 23.82
CA ALA A 44 -0.90 -6.34 24.69
C ALA A 44 -1.43 -7.23 25.82
N VAL A 45 -1.48 -8.56 25.63
CA VAL A 45 -1.91 -9.50 26.66
C VAL A 45 -0.83 -9.68 27.72
N PHE A 46 0.44 -9.76 27.31
CA PHE A 46 1.53 -10.18 28.20
C PHE A 46 2.38 -9.03 28.74
N ILE A 47 2.39 -7.88 28.08
CA ILE A 47 3.31 -6.78 28.41
C ILE A 47 2.51 -5.49 28.57
N SER A 48 2.45 -4.97 29.79
CA SER A 48 1.95 -3.62 30.03
C SER A 48 2.95 -2.62 29.47
N TYR A 49 2.44 -1.62 28.76
CA TYR A 49 3.25 -0.70 27.99
C TYR A 49 2.65 0.70 28.04
N ASP A 50 3.50 1.72 28.16
CA ASP A 50 3.07 3.11 28.31
C ASP A 50 2.93 3.87 26.99
N GLY A 51 3.32 3.25 25.87
CA GLY A 51 3.36 3.91 24.57
C GLY A 51 4.66 4.70 24.38
N LEU A 52 5.14 4.71 23.14
CA LEU A 52 6.31 5.45 22.70
C LEU A 52 5.91 6.70 21.90
N PHE A 53 4.91 6.59 21.02
CA PHE A 53 4.46 7.70 20.21
C PHE A 53 3.34 8.48 20.91
N THR A 54 3.16 9.76 20.58
CA THR A 54 2.26 10.64 21.34
C THR A 54 0.80 10.15 21.31
N THR A 55 0.37 9.54 20.20
CA THR A 55 -0.95 8.89 20.11
C THR A 55 -1.10 7.72 21.10
N ALA A 56 -0.10 6.85 21.25
CA ALA A 56 -0.16 5.72 22.16
C ALA A 56 0.02 6.14 23.63
N ALA A 57 0.89 7.12 23.87
CA ALA A 57 1.15 7.66 25.20
C ALA A 57 0.01 8.54 25.75
N SER A 58 -1.03 8.83 24.95
CA SER A 58 -2.12 9.71 25.39
C SER A 58 -2.92 9.11 26.56
N GLU A 59 -3.41 9.98 27.43
CA GLU A 59 -4.27 9.58 28.54
C GLU A 59 -5.55 8.89 28.02
N GLY A 60 -5.98 7.83 28.73
CA GLY A 60 -7.14 7.02 28.34
C GLY A 60 -6.87 5.90 27.33
N MET A 61 -5.64 5.78 26.80
CA MET A 61 -5.29 4.64 25.94
C MET A 61 -5.19 3.34 26.74
N THR A 62 -5.98 2.34 26.34
CA THR A 62 -5.82 0.96 26.84
C THR A 62 -4.50 0.36 26.35
N ASN A 63 -3.95 -0.61 27.07
CA ASN A 63 -2.75 -1.35 26.64
C ASN A 63 -2.85 -1.93 25.20
N TYR A 64 -4.04 -2.38 24.78
CA TYR A 64 -4.29 -2.89 23.43
C TYR A 64 -4.05 -1.84 22.34
N HIS A 65 -4.60 -0.63 22.51
CA HIS A 65 -4.42 0.46 21.56
C HIS A 65 -2.96 0.89 21.46
N ARG A 66 -2.24 0.95 22.60
CA ARG A 66 -0.82 1.31 22.64
C ARG A 66 0.04 0.39 21.76
N TRP A 67 -0.09 -0.93 21.96
CA TRP A 67 0.64 -1.92 21.16
C TRP A 67 0.18 -1.96 19.70
N LEU A 68 -1.10 -1.76 19.42
CA LEU A 68 -1.59 -1.70 18.04
C LEU A 68 -0.98 -0.52 17.28
N TYR A 69 -0.94 0.67 17.89
CA TYR A 69 -0.45 1.89 17.23
C TYR A 69 1.07 1.90 17.10
N ASP A 70 1.80 1.58 18.15
CA ASP A 70 3.26 1.71 18.11
C ASP A 70 3.91 0.65 17.22
N VAL A 71 3.41 -0.60 17.27
CA VAL A 71 3.86 -1.64 16.33
C VAL A 71 3.47 -1.26 14.90
N PHE A 72 2.32 -0.62 14.69
CA PHE A 72 1.94 -0.08 13.38
C PHE A 72 2.92 0.97 12.88
N VAL A 73 3.26 1.96 13.70
CA VAL A 73 4.20 3.03 13.32
C VAL A 73 5.59 2.43 13.03
N PHE A 74 6.13 1.63 13.93
CA PHE A 74 7.44 1.00 13.76
C PHE A 74 7.52 0.15 12.50
N VAL A 75 6.56 -0.75 12.32
CA VAL A 75 6.56 -1.67 11.19
C VAL A 75 6.24 -0.92 9.91
N GLY A 76 5.35 0.07 9.93
CA GLY A 76 5.06 0.93 8.79
C GLY A 76 6.32 1.61 8.24
N ILE A 77 7.15 2.17 9.12
CA ILE A 77 8.44 2.78 8.76
C ILE A 77 9.43 1.74 8.23
N ALA A 78 9.57 0.60 8.92
CA ALA A 78 10.54 -0.45 8.55
C ALA A 78 10.14 -1.25 7.29
N MET A 79 8.85 -1.31 6.96
CA MET A 79 8.31 -2.11 5.87
C MET A 79 8.90 -1.72 4.52
N GLY A 80 9.01 -0.42 4.24
CA GLY A 80 9.59 0.08 2.98
C GLY A 80 10.99 -0.49 2.70
N PRO A 81 11.98 -0.22 3.57
CA PRO A 81 13.33 -0.77 3.43
C PRO A 81 13.38 -2.31 3.31
N VAL A 82 12.62 -3.03 4.14
CA VAL A 82 12.58 -4.51 4.11
C VAL A 82 12.06 -5.01 2.77
N LEU A 83 10.93 -4.48 2.29
CA LEU A 83 10.34 -4.87 1.01
C LEU A 83 11.26 -4.52 -0.16
N TYR A 84 11.96 -3.38 -0.10
CA TYR A 84 12.92 -3.00 -1.12
C TYR A 84 14.06 -4.02 -1.23
N ILE A 85 14.64 -4.44 -0.10
CA ILE A 85 15.72 -5.44 -0.08
C ILE A 85 15.21 -6.78 -0.64
N LEU A 86 14.08 -7.28 -0.14
CA LEU A 86 13.51 -8.56 -0.57
C LEU A 86 13.20 -8.56 -2.08
N MET A 87 12.60 -7.48 -2.58
CA MET A 87 12.34 -7.32 -4.00
C MET A 87 13.64 -7.35 -4.81
N ARG A 88 14.67 -6.60 -4.40
CA ARG A 88 15.95 -6.53 -5.13
C ARG A 88 16.68 -7.87 -5.18
N LEU A 89 16.56 -8.68 -4.13
CA LEU A 89 17.08 -10.05 -4.13
C LEU A 89 16.35 -10.92 -5.16
N GLN A 90 15.01 -10.88 -5.17
CA GLN A 90 14.18 -11.70 -6.04
C GLN A 90 14.24 -11.29 -7.52
N LEU A 91 14.53 -10.01 -7.79
CA LEU A 91 14.83 -9.52 -9.14
C LEU A 91 16.17 -10.03 -9.70
N ARG A 92 16.97 -10.78 -8.94
CA ARG A 92 18.13 -11.49 -9.50
C ARG A 92 17.70 -12.79 -10.21
N GLU A 93 16.65 -13.42 -9.71
CA GLU A 93 16.13 -14.66 -10.26
C GLU A 93 15.36 -14.41 -11.57
N ARG A 94 15.29 -15.43 -12.44
CA ARG A 94 14.54 -15.31 -13.70
C ARG A 94 13.04 -15.19 -13.44
N GLY A 95 12.50 -15.98 -12.51
CA GLY A 95 11.07 -15.98 -12.16
C GLY A 95 10.60 -14.64 -11.59
N GLY A 96 11.32 -14.10 -10.61
CA GLY A 96 11.01 -12.78 -10.02
C GLY A 96 11.05 -11.65 -11.05
N ARG A 97 12.05 -11.62 -11.95
CA ARG A 97 12.12 -10.63 -13.02
C ARG A 97 10.97 -10.71 -14.01
N GLN A 98 10.58 -11.92 -14.41
CA GLN A 98 9.46 -12.09 -15.34
C GLN A 98 8.16 -11.61 -14.71
N ALA A 99 7.88 -12.04 -13.47
CA ALA A 99 6.67 -11.63 -12.76
C ALA A 99 6.63 -10.11 -12.52
N TRP A 100 7.78 -9.49 -12.23
CA TRP A 100 7.89 -8.03 -12.13
C TRP A 100 7.56 -7.33 -13.44
N ARG A 101 8.10 -7.80 -14.58
CA ARG A 101 7.79 -7.23 -15.90
C ARG A 101 6.32 -7.34 -16.26
N GLU A 102 5.69 -8.48 -15.96
CA GLU A 102 4.25 -8.68 -16.19
C GLU A 102 3.41 -7.73 -15.32
N TYR A 103 3.80 -7.58 -14.05
CA TYR A 103 3.18 -6.63 -13.11
C TYR A 103 3.30 -5.18 -13.62
N THR A 104 4.50 -4.70 -13.93
CA THR A 104 4.71 -3.32 -14.37
C THR A 104 4.04 -3.03 -15.71
N ARG A 105 4.06 -3.99 -16.64
CA ARG A 105 3.36 -3.88 -17.94
C ARG A 105 1.84 -3.79 -17.77
N ALA A 106 1.24 -4.61 -16.92
CA ALA A 106 -0.21 -4.56 -16.68
C ALA A 106 -0.62 -3.21 -16.07
N HIS A 107 0.18 -2.68 -15.14
CA HIS A 107 -0.03 -1.35 -14.58
C HIS A 107 0.18 -0.21 -15.59
N ALA A 108 1.13 -0.34 -16.52
CA ALA A 108 1.32 0.62 -17.60
C ALA A 108 0.15 0.63 -18.58
N GLN A 109 -0.41 -0.53 -18.92
CA GLN A 109 -1.62 -0.65 -19.73
C GLN A 109 -2.84 -0.03 -19.03
N PHE A 110 -2.96 -0.22 -17.71
CA PHE A 110 -3.99 0.45 -16.92
C PHE A 110 -3.83 1.97 -16.94
N LYS A 111 -2.60 2.47 -16.76
CA LYS A 111 -2.28 3.90 -16.85
C LYS A 111 -2.66 4.49 -18.22
N MET A 112 -2.32 3.79 -19.30
CA MET A 112 -2.67 4.18 -20.67
C MET A 112 -4.18 4.27 -20.88
N ASN A 113 -4.93 3.24 -20.49
CA ASN A 113 -6.39 3.24 -20.63
C ASN A 113 -7.06 4.34 -19.80
N ARG A 114 -6.55 4.62 -18.59
CA ARG A 114 -7.02 5.73 -17.76
C ARG A 114 -6.88 7.07 -18.47
N TYR A 115 -5.78 7.28 -19.20
CA TYR A 115 -5.58 8.53 -19.95
C TYR A 115 -6.41 8.61 -21.22
N HIS A 116 -6.51 7.52 -21.98
CA HIS A 116 -7.41 7.47 -23.14
C HIS A 116 -8.84 7.81 -22.73
N LYS A 117 -9.30 7.29 -21.58
CA LYS A 117 -10.61 7.62 -21.02
C LYS A 117 -10.71 9.09 -20.60
N ALA A 118 -9.70 9.63 -19.91
CA ALA A 118 -9.70 11.04 -19.50
C ALA A 118 -9.72 11.98 -20.71
N GLN A 119 -8.96 11.67 -21.76
CA GLN A 119 -8.96 12.43 -23.02
C GLN A 119 -10.31 12.36 -23.72
N ALA A 120 -10.92 11.17 -23.80
CA ALA A 120 -12.26 11.00 -24.38
C ALA A 120 -13.33 11.79 -23.61
N GLU A 121 -13.18 11.95 -22.30
CA GLU A 121 -14.06 12.74 -21.44
C GLU A 121 -13.69 14.23 -21.36
N GLY A 122 -12.65 14.69 -22.10
CA GLY A 122 -12.17 16.08 -22.07
C GLY A 122 -11.56 16.50 -20.73
N LYS A 123 -11.19 15.55 -19.85
CA LYS A 123 -10.66 15.80 -18.51
C LYS A 123 -9.13 15.85 -18.51
N LYS A 124 -8.57 16.64 -17.59
CA LYS A 124 -7.12 16.67 -17.34
C LYS A 124 -6.65 15.31 -16.82
N THR A 125 -5.54 14.82 -17.38
CA THR A 125 -4.88 13.59 -16.92
C THR A 125 -4.15 13.84 -15.60
N LEU A 126 -4.75 13.43 -14.48
CA LEU A 126 -4.11 13.49 -13.17
C LEU A 126 -2.98 12.47 -13.05
N LEU A 127 -1.97 12.75 -12.22
CA LEU A 127 -0.81 11.86 -11.98
C LEU A 127 -0.13 11.46 -13.29
N ASN A 128 0.31 12.45 -14.08
CA ASN A 128 0.89 12.25 -15.41
C ASN A 128 2.34 11.74 -15.34
N SER A 129 3.11 12.23 -14.37
CA SER A 129 4.53 11.91 -14.21
C SER A 129 4.76 10.88 -13.10
N TRP A 130 5.86 10.14 -13.25
CA TRP A 130 6.34 9.22 -12.21
C TRP A 130 6.60 9.94 -10.88
N VAL A 131 7.09 11.19 -10.91
CA VAL A 131 7.33 12.01 -9.72
C VAL A 131 6.03 12.27 -8.97
N SER A 132 4.97 12.65 -9.68
CA SER A 132 3.67 12.94 -9.08
C SER A 132 3.01 11.69 -8.48
N GLU A 133 3.11 10.54 -9.15
CA GLU A 133 2.63 9.26 -8.61
C GLU A 133 3.41 8.86 -7.34
N ALA A 134 4.74 8.95 -7.38
CA ALA A 134 5.58 8.63 -6.24
C ALA A 134 5.29 9.55 -5.04
N ALA A 135 5.16 10.86 -5.28
CA ALA A 135 4.84 11.83 -4.24
C ALA A 135 3.49 11.54 -3.57
N VAL A 136 2.46 11.16 -4.33
CA VAL A 136 1.17 10.79 -3.76
C VAL A 136 1.25 9.51 -2.93
N PHE A 137 1.95 8.47 -3.38
CA PHE A 137 2.09 7.26 -2.58
C PHE A 137 2.88 7.50 -1.29
N ILE A 138 3.97 8.28 -1.36
CA ILE A 138 4.74 8.68 -0.17
C ILE A 138 3.86 9.47 0.80
N MET A 139 3.09 10.44 0.28
CA MET A 139 2.18 11.23 1.09
C MET A 139 1.13 10.37 1.80
N ILE A 140 0.48 9.44 1.07
CA ILE A 140 -0.52 8.55 1.66
C ILE A 140 0.10 7.67 2.77
N ILE A 141 1.27 7.09 2.53
CA ILE A 141 1.98 6.28 3.51
C ILE A 141 2.34 7.13 4.74
N ALA A 142 2.91 8.31 4.53
CA ALA A 142 3.29 9.23 5.59
C ALA A 142 2.07 9.67 6.42
N VAL A 143 0.95 10.01 5.78
CA VAL A 143 -0.29 10.39 6.47
C VAL A 143 -0.77 9.25 7.37
N PHE A 144 -0.81 8.00 6.89
CA PHE A 144 -1.21 6.87 7.73
C PHE A 144 -0.27 6.66 8.92
N ILE A 145 1.05 6.73 8.73
CA ILE A 145 2.02 6.59 9.82
C ILE A 145 1.90 7.74 10.83
N LEU A 146 1.75 8.99 10.34
CA LEU A 146 1.61 10.17 11.19
C LEU A 146 0.29 10.19 11.96
N MET A 147 -0.80 9.70 11.34
CA MET A 147 -2.11 9.60 11.97
C MET A 147 -2.08 8.76 13.25
N TYR A 148 -1.30 7.68 13.27
CA TYR A 148 -1.16 6.78 14.42
C TYR A 148 0.06 7.07 15.32
N SER A 149 0.86 8.08 15.00
CA SER A 149 1.99 8.49 15.84
C SER A 149 1.79 9.83 16.53
N VAL A 150 1.07 10.78 15.90
CA VAL A 150 1.03 12.18 16.35
C VAL A 150 -0.35 12.64 16.84
N ILE A 151 -1.44 12.03 16.36
CA ILE A 151 -2.80 12.48 16.71
C ILE A 151 -3.15 12.04 18.14
N THR A 152 -3.19 12.99 19.07
CA THR A 152 -3.69 12.77 20.44
C THR A 152 -5.20 12.98 20.47
N PRO A 153 -6.01 11.99 20.90
CA PRO A 153 -7.43 12.22 21.12
C PRO A 153 -7.63 13.28 22.22
N ASN A 154 -8.48 14.27 21.97
CA ASN A 154 -8.71 15.38 22.89
C ASN A 154 -9.64 14.96 24.04
N GLU A 155 -9.32 15.35 25.27
CA GLU A 155 -10.13 15.02 26.45
C GLU A 155 -11.56 15.58 26.41
N SER A 156 -11.78 16.69 25.68
CA SER A 156 -13.09 17.32 25.54
C SER A 156 -14.09 16.54 24.69
N ASP A 157 -13.62 15.59 23.86
CA ASP A 157 -14.45 14.77 22.97
C ASP A 157 -14.89 13.43 23.61
N ARG A 158 -14.59 13.21 24.90
CA ARG A 158 -14.90 11.99 25.67
C ARG A 158 -16.35 11.50 25.61
N ARG A 159 -17.31 12.37 25.28
CA ARG A 159 -18.73 11.97 25.10
C ARG A 159 -19.07 11.49 23.69
N SER A 160 -18.25 11.79 22.68
CA SER A 160 -18.43 11.32 21.29
C SER A 160 -17.41 10.23 20.88
N ASP A 161 -16.24 10.18 21.54
CA ASP A 161 -15.12 9.26 21.28
C ASP A 161 -15.25 7.85 21.89
N PHE A 162 -16.42 7.51 22.45
CA PHE A 162 -16.70 6.18 22.99
C PHE A 162 -16.42 5.06 21.98
N TRP A 163 -16.51 5.35 20.68
CA TRP A 163 -16.22 4.41 19.58
C TRP A 163 -14.72 4.21 19.31
N ILE A 164 -13.88 5.23 19.48
CA ILE A 164 -12.44 5.18 19.15
C ILE A 164 -11.63 4.55 20.29
N GLN A 165 -12.07 4.71 21.56
CA GLN A 165 -11.33 4.22 22.72
C GLN A 165 -11.83 2.86 23.28
N THR A 166 -13.08 2.46 23.03
CA THR A 166 -13.66 1.25 23.66
C THR A 166 -13.57 -0.01 22.78
N TRP A 167 -13.50 0.14 21.44
CA TRP A 167 -13.57 -0.99 20.51
C TRP A 167 -12.22 -1.29 19.83
N TRP A 168 -11.25 -1.74 20.63
CA TRP A 168 -9.96 -2.22 20.11
C TRP A 168 -10.07 -3.26 18.97
N PRO A 169 -11.11 -4.14 18.88
CA PRO A 169 -11.22 -5.06 17.75
C PRO A 169 -11.48 -4.35 16.42
N ILE A 170 -12.25 -3.25 16.41
CA ILE A 170 -12.50 -2.48 15.20
C ILE A 170 -11.21 -1.79 14.76
N ASN A 171 -10.47 -1.20 15.70
CA ASN A 171 -9.17 -0.60 15.43
C ASN A 171 -8.17 -1.63 14.90
N ALA A 172 -8.15 -2.85 15.45
CA ALA A 172 -7.30 -3.94 14.96
C ALA A 172 -7.63 -4.33 13.51
N VAL A 173 -8.91 -4.41 13.16
CA VAL A 173 -9.35 -4.68 11.76
C VAL A 173 -8.93 -3.54 10.83
N LEU A 174 -9.14 -2.28 11.23
CA LEU A 174 -8.74 -1.11 10.45
C LEU A 174 -7.23 -1.08 10.23
N ILE A 175 -6.43 -1.27 11.28
CA ILE A 175 -4.97 -1.34 11.21
C ILE A 175 -4.52 -2.50 10.30
N GLY A 176 -5.18 -3.66 10.38
CA GLY A 176 -4.92 -4.76 9.46
C GLY A 176 -5.15 -4.39 7.99
N LEU A 177 -6.25 -3.69 7.69
CA LEU A 177 -6.52 -3.18 6.33
C LEU A 177 -5.48 -2.14 5.90
N ILE A 178 -5.05 -1.27 6.81
CA ILE A 178 -4.03 -0.25 6.52
C ILE A 178 -2.66 -0.90 6.30
N TYR A 179 -2.26 -1.91 7.08
CA TYR A 179 -1.04 -2.68 6.81
C TYR A 179 -1.05 -3.30 5.41
N TYR A 180 -2.16 -3.94 5.04
CA TYR A 180 -2.33 -4.49 3.69
C TYR A 180 -2.19 -3.40 2.62
N GLY A 181 -2.84 -2.25 2.84
CA GLY A 181 -2.78 -1.09 1.96
C GLY A 181 -1.36 -0.54 1.80
N ILE A 182 -0.66 -0.28 2.91
CA ILE A 182 0.71 0.22 2.94
C ILE A 182 1.66 -0.76 2.25
N PHE A 183 1.53 -2.06 2.50
CA PHE A 183 2.32 -3.08 1.80
C PHE A 183 2.17 -2.94 0.28
N CYS A 184 0.92 -2.88 -0.20
CA CYS A 184 0.63 -2.74 -1.62
C CYS A 184 1.14 -1.41 -2.19
N LEU A 185 1.03 -0.32 -1.42
CA LEU A 185 1.51 1.01 -1.79
C LEU A 185 3.03 1.05 -1.90
N TYR A 186 3.79 0.38 -1.02
CA TYR A 186 5.25 0.30 -1.15
C TYR A 186 5.67 -0.44 -2.41
N ILE A 187 5.06 -1.60 -2.69
CA ILE A 187 5.32 -2.33 -3.94
C ILE A 187 5.01 -1.45 -5.15
N ARG A 188 3.88 -0.73 -5.11
CA ARG A 188 3.48 0.19 -6.17
C ARG A 188 4.46 1.34 -6.32
N LEU A 189 4.93 1.92 -5.22
CA LEU A 189 5.92 3.00 -5.17
C LEU A 189 7.24 2.59 -5.83
N PHE A 190 7.73 1.37 -5.55
CA PHE A 190 8.94 0.85 -6.18
C PHE A 190 8.78 0.58 -7.69
N ALA A 191 7.54 0.36 -8.14
CA ALA A 191 7.23 0.08 -9.54
C ALA A 191 7.05 1.33 -10.40
N VAL A 192 6.91 2.53 -9.81
CA VAL A 192 6.46 3.73 -10.53
C VAL A 192 7.35 4.08 -11.73
N MET A 193 8.67 4.03 -11.56
CA MET A 193 9.61 4.34 -12.66
C MET A 193 9.54 3.32 -13.80
N GLU A 194 9.48 2.03 -13.48
CA GLU A 194 9.39 0.98 -14.51
C GLU A 194 8.04 1.03 -15.23
N VAL A 195 6.96 1.35 -14.51
CA VAL A 195 5.63 1.52 -15.10
C VAL A 195 5.60 2.71 -16.05
N GLU A 196 6.26 3.81 -15.71
CA GLU A 196 6.41 4.95 -16.60
C GLU A 196 7.19 4.58 -17.87
N SER A 197 8.30 3.85 -17.73
CA SER A 197 9.08 3.37 -18.88
C SER A 197 8.23 2.49 -19.81
N GLN A 198 7.51 1.50 -19.25
CA GLN A 198 6.62 0.64 -20.02
C GLN A 198 5.47 1.43 -20.67
N TYR A 199 4.95 2.44 -19.99
CA TYR A 199 3.91 3.32 -20.53
C TYR A 199 4.41 4.10 -21.75
N GLN A 200 5.61 4.70 -21.69
CA GLN A 200 6.21 5.41 -22.82
C GLN A 200 6.48 4.50 -24.03
N LEU A 201 6.88 3.24 -23.77
CA LEU A 201 7.04 2.23 -24.82
C LEU A 201 5.71 1.91 -25.51
N LEU A 202 4.63 1.74 -24.74
CA LEU A 202 3.29 1.48 -25.29
C LEU A 202 2.80 2.65 -26.14
N GLN A 203 3.00 3.90 -25.69
CA GLN A 203 2.66 5.08 -26.50
C GLN A 203 3.44 5.13 -27.83
N THR A 204 4.74 4.84 -27.78
CA THR A 204 5.58 4.83 -28.99
C THR A 204 5.12 3.77 -29.98
N GLN A 205 4.70 2.60 -29.50
CA GLN A 205 4.17 1.51 -30.34
C GLN A 205 2.83 1.87 -30.98
N GLU A 206 1.94 2.52 -30.23
CA GLU A 206 0.65 2.99 -30.74
C GLU A 206 0.85 4.04 -31.85
N GLN A 207 1.73 5.03 -31.62
CA GLN A 207 2.06 6.05 -32.63
C GLN A 207 2.66 5.44 -33.90
N ARG A 208 3.55 4.45 -33.78
CA ARG A 208 4.12 3.73 -34.94
C ARG A 208 3.06 2.95 -35.70
N THR A 209 2.08 2.39 -35.02
CA THR A 209 1.00 1.63 -35.65
C THR A 209 0.06 2.57 -36.41
N LEU A 210 -0.24 3.74 -35.85
CA LEU A 210 -1.04 4.77 -36.52
C LEU A 210 -0.34 5.34 -37.76
N ARG A 211 0.98 5.51 -37.75
CA ARG A 211 1.75 5.97 -38.93
C ARG A 211 1.87 4.95 -40.06
N LYS A 212 1.56 3.67 -39.80
CA LYS A 212 1.61 2.59 -40.80
C LYS A 212 0.22 2.28 -41.40
N LYS A 213 -0.84 2.90 -40.90
CA LYS A 213 -2.19 2.84 -41.44
C LYS A 213 -2.44 4.09 -42.28
#